data_AF-A0AAI9U7R4-F1
#
_entry.id   AF-A0AAI9U7R4-F1
#
_cell.length_a   1.000
_cell.length_b   1.000
_cell.length_c   1.000
_cell.angle_alpha   90.00
_cell.angle_beta   90.00
_cell.angle_gamma   90.00
#
_symmetry.space_group_name_H-M   'P 1'
#
loop_
_entity.id
_entity.type
_entity.pdbx_description
1 polymer ?
#
loop_
_entity_poly.entity_id
_entity_poly.type
_entity_poly.pdbx_seq_one_letter_code
_entity_poly.pdbx_strand_id
1 'polypeptide(L)'
;MYRGLPHLSSVCSRFEDICGAEPSNHMSVVSCNDPQTTAYSLCWNWEILMLHAHRVGESLDFYQALRTMDEAAMWLYMPLHEGEVLTQIWKFESAHNAQLVTDQGRSTFLGVQPRPNWGRSKWTLLDLPGKATSHIYAETTTCGVRRLGFQSPRPRYRGRRPAVEWPTPYPLSRHDEYYAWNRARLKHVVEIVPCNRQRMGKPIIIGLLLRYADGTSACVGQIRLDCLQRAMTVDPTSTLWLGFWLTGEGPCIGSAILAKEQPVVPACETWFEVEWRDDLQWWFSNKKCRLSHQGRLSPKTTK
;
A
#
# COMPACT_ATOMS: atom_id res chain seq x y z
N MET A 1 -44.66 -4.62 41.42
CA MET A 1 -44.59 -3.83 40.16
C MET A 1 -43.48 -2.81 40.32
N TYR A 2 -42.26 -3.12 39.86
CA TYR A 2 -41.22 -2.17 39.43
C TYR A 2 -40.22 -2.99 38.60
N ARG A 3 -40.08 -2.63 37.33
CA ARG A 3 -39.28 -3.32 36.31
C ARG A 3 -37.79 -3.06 36.55
N GLY A 4 -36.99 -4.11 36.58
CA GLY A 4 -35.53 -4.02 36.61
C GLY A 4 -34.98 -3.54 35.25
N LEU A 5 -34.08 -2.55 35.32
CA LEU A 5 -33.20 -2.16 34.21
C LEU A 5 -32.02 -3.15 34.12
N PRO A 6 -31.53 -3.47 32.92
CA PRO A 6 -30.43 -4.43 32.77
C PRO A 6 -29.09 -3.82 33.21
N HIS A 7 -28.35 -4.57 34.02
CA HIS A 7 -26.97 -4.30 34.39
C HIS A 7 -26.07 -4.28 33.14
N LEU A 8 -25.54 -3.10 32.78
CA LEU A 8 -24.34 -2.98 31.97
C LEU A 8 -23.13 -3.30 32.85
N SER A 9 -22.42 -4.38 32.54
CA SER A 9 -21.15 -4.73 33.18
C SER A 9 -20.13 -3.62 32.91
N SER A 10 -19.69 -2.93 33.96
CA SER A 10 -18.60 -1.97 33.92
C SER A 10 -17.27 -2.66 33.61
N VAL A 11 -16.71 -2.44 32.42
CA VAL A 11 -15.31 -2.78 32.15
C VAL A 11 -14.45 -1.71 32.84
N CYS A 12 -13.98 -2.03 34.04
CA CYS A 12 -13.09 -1.16 34.80
C CYS A 12 -11.74 -1.06 34.09
N SER A 13 -11.49 0.07 33.43
CA SER A 13 -10.18 0.40 32.85
C SER A 13 -9.53 1.44 33.75
N ARG A 14 -8.33 1.15 34.28
CA ARG A 14 -7.57 2.06 35.15
C ARG A 14 -6.47 2.72 34.33
N PHE A 15 -6.37 4.05 34.42
CA PHE A 15 -5.27 4.86 33.90
C PHE A 15 -4.71 5.73 35.04
N GLU A 16 -3.39 5.89 35.10
CA GLU A 16 -2.71 6.82 36.02
C GLU A 16 -1.69 7.65 35.21
N ASP A 17 -1.75 8.98 35.36
CA ASP A 17 -0.83 9.92 34.74
C ASP A 17 0.35 10.24 35.67
N ILE A 18 1.57 10.20 35.11
CA ILE A 18 2.82 10.47 35.82
C ILE A 18 3.62 11.53 35.05
N CYS A 19 3.14 12.76 35.08
CA CYS A 19 3.84 14.03 34.82
C CYS A 19 4.72 14.22 33.55
N GLY A 20 4.46 15.35 32.87
CA GLY A 20 5.52 16.32 32.50
C GLY A 20 6.04 16.29 31.06
N ALA A 21 5.19 16.71 30.10
CA ALA A 21 5.38 16.74 28.64
C ALA A 21 5.15 15.39 27.94
N GLU A 22 3.90 15.17 27.52
CA GLU A 22 3.46 13.94 26.86
C GLU A 22 4.01 13.83 25.42
N PRO A 23 4.61 12.69 25.01
CA PRO A 23 4.49 12.25 23.62
C PRO A 23 3.01 12.00 23.39
N SER A 24 2.38 12.67 22.42
CA SER A 24 0.97 12.48 22.10
C SER A 24 0.74 11.04 21.60
N ASN A 25 0.46 10.12 22.51
CA ASN A 25 0.12 8.75 22.18
C ASN A 25 -1.37 8.73 21.86
N HIS A 26 -1.71 8.58 20.57
CA HIS A 26 -3.08 8.44 20.13
C HIS A 26 -3.36 6.98 19.79
N MET A 27 -4.43 6.42 20.34
CA MET A 27 -4.90 5.08 19.98
C MET A 27 -5.89 5.18 18.83
N SER A 28 -5.55 4.59 17.70
CA SER A 28 -6.46 4.43 16.56
C SER A 28 -6.97 2.99 16.48
N VAL A 29 -8.17 2.82 15.94
CA VAL A 29 -8.80 1.52 15.76
C VAL A 29 -8.96 1.25 14.28
N VAL A 30 -8.44 0.11 13.82
CA VAL A 30 -8.58 -0.37 12.46
C VAL A 30 -9.52 -1.57 12.48
N SER A 31 -10.61 -1.48 11.74
CA SER A 31 -11.53 -2.60 11.59
C SER A 31 -10.91 -3.68 10.68
N CYS A 32 -10.88 -4.90 11.18
CA CYS A 32 -10.42 -6.07 10.46
C CYS A 32 -11.63 -6.91 10.05
N ASN A 33 -11.73 -7.27 8.76
CA ASN A 33 -12.83 -8.06 8.21
C ASN A 33 -14.23 -7.50 8.55
N ASP A 34 -14.37 -6.17 8.55
CA ASP A 34 -15.70 -5.55 8.51
C ASP A 34 -16.30 -5.84 7.12
N PRO A 35 -17.58 -6.25 7.00
CA PRO A 35 -18.19 -6.53 5.69
C PRO A 35 -18.18 -5.32 4.74
N GLN A 36 -18.00 -4.11 5.25
CA GLN A 36 -17.88 -2.89 4.45
C GLN A 36 -16.42 -2.56 4.09
N THR A 37 -15.43 -3.32 4.58
CA THR A 37 -14.03 -3.09 4.24
C THR A 37 -13.76 -3.43 2.78
N THR A 38 -13.23 -2.47 2.03
CA THR A 38 -12.92 -2.62 0.60
C THR A 38 -11.44 -2.76 0.32
N ALA A 39 -10.58 -2.34 1.25
CA ALA A 39 -9.13 -2.42 1.09
C ALA A 39 -8.39 -2.17 2.40
N TYR A 40 -7.08 -2.46 2.39
CA TYR A 40 -6.16 -2.03 3.43
C TYR A 40 -5.07 -1.14 2.84
N SER A 41 -4.72 -0.06 3.54
CA SER A 41 -3.55 0.77 3.25
C SER A 41 -2.53 0.72 4.37
N LEU A 42 -1.26 0.78 3.98
CA LEU A 42 -0.15 1.04 4.88
C LEU A 42 0.62 2.27 4.39
N CYS A 43 0.74 3.27 5.27
CA CYS A 43 1.60 4.42 5.06
C CYS A 43 2.96 4.15 5.69
N TRP A 44 4.03 4.25 4.90
CA TRP A 44 5.39 3.95 5.34
C TRP A 44 6.31 5.15 5.12
N ASN A 45 7.05 5.54 6.16
CA ASN A 45 8.16 6.50 6.07
C ASN A 45 9.17 6.19 7.18
N TRP A 46 10.21 5.40 6.87
CA TRP A 46 11.16 4.80 7.82
C TRP A 46 10.53 3.79 8.82
N GLU A 47 9.30 4.05 9.25
CA GLU A 47 8.44 3.18 10.04
C GLU A 47 6.99 3.22 9.50
N ILE A 48 6.11 2.36 10.02
CA ILE A 48 4.67 2.42 9.71
C ILE A 48 4.12 3.68 10.35
N LEU A 49 3.61 4.61 9.55
CA LEU A 49 2.91 5.79 10.05
C LEU A 49 1.43 5.50 10.32
N MET A 50 0.83 4.64 9.48
CA MET A 50 -0.60 4.34 9.55
C MET A 50 -0.88 2.98 8.91
N LEU A 51 -1.77 2.22 9.54
CA LEU A 51 -2.51 1.13 8.93
C LEU A 51 -3.98 1.56 8.88
N HIS A 52 -4.63 1.44 7.73
CA HIS A 52 -6.00 1.88 7.54
C HIS A 52 -6.83 0.82 6.82
N ALA A 53 -8.08 0.65 7.25
CA ALA A 53 -9.06 -0.21 6.59
C ALA A 53 -10.08 0.68 5.90
N HIS A 54 -10.09 0.63 4.57
CA HIS A 54 -10.95 1.47 3.75
C HIS A 54 -12.37 0.94 3.69
N ARG A 55 -13.34 1.83 3.55
CA ARG A 55 -14.77 1.53 3.41
C ARG A 55 -15.39 2.34 2.27
N VAL A 56 -16.48 1.84 1.71
CA VAL A 56 -17.24 2.58 0.68
C VAL A 56 -17.76 3.90 1.26
N GLY A 57 -17.45 5.02 0.59
CA GLY A 57 -17.98 6.34 0.93
C GLY A 57 -17.38 6.96 2.20
N GLU A 58 -16.27 6.42 2.72
CA GLU A 58 -15.59 7.04 3.86
C GLU A 58 -15.03 8.44 3.52
N SER A 59 -14.83 9.28 4.54
CA SER A 59 -14.03 10.48 4.37
C SER A 59 -12.56 10.12 4.19
N LEU A 60 -11.93 10.77 3.21
CA LEU A 60 -10.50 10.65 2.91
C LEU A 60 -9.67 11.73 3.63
N ASP A 61 -10.26 12.49 4.55
CA ASP A 61 -9.61 13.60 5.26
C ASP A 61 -8.44 13.15 6.14
N PHE A 62 -8.37 11.86 6.52
CA PHE A 62 -7.24 11.33 7.29
C PHE A 62 -5.90 11.44 6.51
N TYR A 63 -5.94 11.48 5.18
CA TYR A 63 -4.74 11.76 4.37
C TYR A 63 -4.19 13.17 4.63
N GLN A 64 -5.04 14.13 5.01
CA GLN A 64 -4.64 15.50 5.33
C GLN A 64 -3.75 15.57 6.56
N ALA A 65 -4.04 14.74 7.57
CA ALA A 65 -3.29 14.69 8.82
C ALA A 65 -1.81 14.30 8.61
N LEU A 66 -1.50 13.64 7.49
CA LEU A 66 -0.16 13.19 7.14
C LEU A 66 0.51 14.05 6.06
N ARG A 67 -0.11 15.17 5.64
CA ARG A 67 0.40 16.00 4.53
C ARG A 67 1.82 16.53 4.73
N THR A 68 2.21 16.84 5.97
CA THR A 68 3.57 17.31 6.28
C THR A 68 4.64 16.24 6.05
N MET A 69 4.26 14.95 6.05
CA MET A 69 5.15 13.82 5.80
C MET A 69 4.92 13.17 4.42
N ASP A 70 3.92 13.63 3.68
CA ASP A 70 3.40 12.96 2.49
C ASP A 70 4.41 12.91 1.33
N GLU A 71 5.29 13.90 1.19
CA GLU A 71 6.34 13.85 0.16
C GLU A 71 7.35 12.73 0.41
N ALA A 72 7.58 12.36 1.68
CA ALA A 72 8.50 11.31 2.08
C ALA A 72 7.83 9.93 2.19
N ALA A 73 6.52 9.90 2.46
CA ALA A 73 5.79 8.67 2.67
C ALA A 73 5.52 7.89 1.38
N MET A 74 5.45 6.56 1.53
CA MET A 74 4.97 5.61 0.53
C MET A 74 3.63 5.01 0.97
N TRP A 75 2.66 5.05 0.07
CA TRP A 75 1.33 4.49 0.31
C TRP A 75 1.16 3.16 -0.40
N LEU A 76 1.17 2.07 0.36
CA LEU A 76 0.89 0.73 -0.15
C LEU A 76 -0.57 0.39 0.07
N TYR A 77 -1.17 -0.29 -0.89
CA TYR A 77 -2.60 -0.54 -0.94
C TYR A 77 -2.88 -1.97 -1.36
N MET A 78 -3.85 -2.59 -0.71
CA MET A 78 -4.35 -3.92 -0.99
C MET A 78 -5.87 -3.83 -1.17
N PRO A 79 -6.38 -3.73 -2.41
CA PRO A 79 -7.83 -3.83 -2.63
C PRO A 79 -8.30 -5.23 -2.27
N LEU A 80 -9.40 -5.33 -1.55
CA LEU A 80 -10.08 -6.60 -1.30
C LEU A 80 -11.07 -6.89 -2.43
N HIS A 81 -11.22 -8.18 -2.74
CA HIS A 81 -12.29 -8.64 -3.61
C HIS A 81 -13.57 -8.87 -2.81
N GLU A 82 -14.70 -9.04 -3.51
CA GLU A 82 -15.97 -9.35 -2.86
C GLU A 82 -15.85 -10.60 -1.99
N GLY A 83 -16.26 -10.48 -0.72
CA GLY A 83 -16.19 -11.54 0.28
C GLY A 83 -14.78 -11.93 0.72
N GLU A 84 -13.73 -11.29 0.22
CA GLU A 84 -12.35 -11.56 0.62
C GLU A 84 -12.09 -11.04 2.03
N VAL A 85 -11.49 -11.88 2.87
CA VAL A 85 -11.15 -11.52 4.25
C VAL A 85 -9.70 -11.83 4.56
N LEU A 86 -9.10 -11.05 5.44
CA LEU A 86 -7.80 -11.35 6.01
C LEU A 86 -7.89 -12.63 6.84
N THR A 87 -6.87 -13.48 6.74
CA THR A 87 -6.72 -14.69 7.56
C THR A 87 -5.41 -14.69 8.33
N GLN A 88 -4.41 -13.91 7.90
CA GLN A 88 -3.12 -13.82 8.57
C GLN A 88 -2.54 -12.41 8.41
N ILE A 89 -2.00 -11.90 9.51
CA ILE A 89 -1.25 -10.64 9.53
C ILE A 89 0.14 -10.94 10.07
N TRP A 90 1.17 -10.66 9.28
CA TRP A 90 2.55 -10.89 9.67
C TRP A 90 3.35 -9.60 9.73
N LYS A 91 4.34 -9.57 10.61
CA LYS A 91 5.38 -8.55 10.67
C LYS A 91 6.68 -9.08 10.11
N PHE A 92 7.39 -8.23 9.36
CA PHE A 92 8.79 -8.42 9.00
C PHE A 92 9.67 -7.44 9.79
N GLU A 93 10.55 -7.97 10.65
CA GLU A 93 11.22 -7.19 11.71
C GLU A 93 12.14 -6.07 11.23
N SER A 94 12.88 -6.25 10.13
CA SER A 94 13.99 -5.34 9.77
C SER A 94 13.56 -3.97 9.24
N ALA A 95 12.28 -3.77 8.92
CA ALA A 95 11.76 -2.51 8.39
C ALA A 95 10.32 -2.20 8.80
N HIS A 96 9.84 -2.87 9.86
CA HIS A 96 8.47 -2.71 10.34
C HIS A 96 7.44 -2.89 9.21
N ASN A 97 7.64 -3.86 8.32
CA ASN A 97 6.69 -4.10 7.22
C ASN A 97 5.59 -5.06 7.67
N ALA A 98 4.46 -5.02 6.98
CA ALA A 98 3.37 -5.96 7.16
C ALA A 98 3.22 -6.88 5.94
N GLN A 99 2.79 -8.12 6.16
CA GLN A 99 2.27 -8.99 5.11
C GLN A 99 0.84 -9.36 5.47
N LEU A 100 -0.08 -9.12 4.55
CA LEU A 100 -1.48 -9.48 4.68
C LEU A 100 -1.77 -10.69 3.80
N VAL A 101 -2.44 -11.69 4.37
CA VAL A 101 -2.84 -12.92 3.65
C VAL A 101 -4.35 -13.08 3.76
N THR A 102 -4.99 -13.45 2.67
CA THR A 102 -6.45 -13.60 2.60
C THR A 102 -6.89 -15.05 2.48
N ASP A 103 -8.20 -15.29 2.66
CA ASP A 103 -8.82 -16.59 2.46
C ASP A 103 -8.86 -17.03 0.99
N GLN A 104 -8.69 -16.09 0.06
CA GLN A 104 -8.49 -16.34 -1.38
C GLN A 104 -7.04 -16.69 -1.74
N GLY A 105 -6.15 -16.85 -0.76
CA GLY A 105 -4.76 -17.24 -0.96
C GLY A 105 -3.87 -16.11 -1.51
N ARG A 106 -4.38 -14.88 -1.62
CA ARG A 106 -3.56 -13.72 -1.96
C ARG A 106 -2.68 -13.33 -0.79
N SER A 107 -1.48 -12.89 -1.11
CA SER A 107 -0.46 -12.52 -0.14
C SER A 107 0.17 -11.20 -0.59
N THR A 108 -0.12 -10.11 0.12
CA THR A 108 0.37 -8.77 -0.23
C THR A 108 1.35 -8.25 0.81
N PHE A 109 2.57 -7.97 0.36
CA PHE A 109 3.60 -7.34 1.18
C PHE A 109 3.39 -5.83 1.18
N LEU A 110 3.13 -5.26 2.36
CA LEU A 110 2.94 -3.84 2.58
C LEU A 110 4.15 -3.28 3.31
N GLY A 111 5.06 -2.69 2.54
CA GLY A 111 6.23 -2.00 3.05
C GLY A 111 7.40 -2.02 2.08
N VAL A 112 8.59 -1.76 2.61
CA VAL A 112 9.82 -1.67 1.80
C VAL A 112 10.46 -3.02 1.62
N GLN A 113 10.89 -3.30 0.40
CA GLN A 113 11.50 -4.57 0.07
C GLN A 113 12.82 -4.74 0.82
N PRO A 114 13.05 -5.91 1.45
CA PRO A 114 14.28 -6.20 2.13
C PRO A 114 15.45 -6.16 1.16
N ARG A 115 16.53 -5.48 1.56
CA ARG A 115 17.78 -5.55 0.78
C ARG A 115 18.34 -6.97 0.86
N PRO A 116 19.06 -7.45 -0.19
CA PRO A 116 19.63 -8.80 -0.19
C PRO A 116 20.51 -9.14 1.03
N ASN A 117 21.14 -8.13 1.64
CA ASN A 117 21.97 -8.28 2.84
C ASN A 117 21.17 -8.30 4.16
N TRP A 118 19.84 -8.15 4.14
CA TRP A 118 18.96 -8.23 5.33
C TRP A 118 18.64 -9.68 5.72
N GLY A 119 19.54 -10.62 5.42
CA GLY A 119 19.35 -12.09 5.49
C GLY A 119 19.10 -12.71 6.87
N ARG A 120 18.85 -11.91 7.91
CA ARG A 120 18.52 -12.38 9.28
C ARG A 120 17.12 -11.98 9.76
N SER A 121 16.33 -11.35 8.91
CA SER A 121 15.03 -10.80 9.30
C SER A 121 14.04 -11.90 9.64
N LYS A 122 13.37 -11.77 10.80
CA LYS A 122 12.39 -12.75 11.28
C LYS A 122 10.98 -12.35 10.87
N TRP A 123 10.18 -13.36 10.59
CA TRP A 123 8.74 -13.24 10.41
C TRP A 123 8.06 -13.53 11.74
N THR A 124 7.17 -12.64 12.13
CA THR A 124 6.34 -12.81 13.33
C THR A 124 4.88 -12.79 12.91
N LEU A 125 4.16 -13.88 13.19
CA LEU A 125 2.71 -13.92 13.03
C LEU A 125 2.08 -13.03 14.11
N LEU A 126 1.47 -11.93 13.70
CA LEU A 126 0.83 -10.97 14.60
C LEU A 126 -0.59 -11.39 14.94
N ASP A 127 -1.36 -11.80 13.94
CA ASP A 127 -2.78 -12.16 14.12
C ASP A 127 -3.27 -13.23 13.15
N LEU A 128 -4.32 -13.95 13.58
CA LEU A 128 -5.13 -14.90 12.81
C LEU A 128 -6.60 -14.47 12.88
N PRO A 129 -7.00 -13.39 12.19
CA PRO A 129 -8.37 -12.92 12.21
C PRO A 129 -9.33 -13.99 11.65
N GLY A 130 -10.49 -14.11 12.30
CA GLY A 130 -11.61 -14.93 11.80
C GLY A 130 -12.40 -14.21 10.72
N LYS A 131 -13.47 -14.83 10.23
CA LYS A 131 -14.37 -14.20 9.24
C LYS A 131 -15.22 -13.06 9.82
N ALA A 132 -15.44 -13.06 11.13
CA ALA A 132 -16.18 -12.00 11.80
C ALA A 132 -15.30 -10.77 11.99
N THR A 133 -15.94 -9.60 12.06
CA THR A 133 -15.27 -8.33 12.33
C THR A 133 -14.51 -8.37 13.65
N SER A 134 -13.27 -7.94 13.61
CA SER A 134 -12.42 -7.73 14.79
C SER A 134 -11.71 -6.37 14.69
N HIS A 135 -10.99 -6.00 15.75
CA HIS A 135 -10.29 -4.72 15.81
C HIS A 135 -8.80 -4.90 16.03
N ILE A 136 -8.04 -4.09 15.30
CA ILE A 136 -6.61 -3.87 15.51
C ILE A 136 -6.46 -2.48 16.13
N TYR A 137 -5.79 -2.41 17.26
CA TYR A 137 -5.54 -1.17 17.98
C TYR A 137 -4.12 -0.71 17.67
N ALA A 138 -3.95 0.46 17.08
CA ALA A 138 -2.64 1.01 16.75
C ALA A 138 -2.34 2.20 17.66
N GLU A 139 -1.30 2.05 18.47
CA GLU A 139 -0.72 3.17 19.22
C GLU A 139 0.17 3.98 18.28
N THR A 140 -0.26 5.19 17.99
CA THR A 140 0.43 6.15 17.13
C THR A 140 1.09 7.23 17.97
N THR A 141 2.33 7.57 17.63
CA THR A 141 3.06 8.71 18.16
C THR A 141 3.43 9.66 17.02
N THR A 142 4.10 10.77 17.33
CA THR A 142 4.64 11.69 16.33
C THR A 142 5.64 11.05 15.36
N CYS A 143 6.19 9.87 15.68
CA CYS A 143 7.10 9.14 14.82
C CYS A 143 6.40 8.03 14.00
N GLY A 144 5.22 7.58 14.41
CA GLY A 144 4.47 6.51 13.74
C GLY A 144 3.87 5.50 14.72
N VAL A 145 3.48 4.33 14.20
CA VAL A 145 2.88 3.23 14.94
C VAL A 145 3.95 2.51 15.76
N ARG A 146 3.86 2.61 17.09
CA ARG A 146 4.80 1.96 18.02
C ARG A 146 4.35 0.57 18.43
N ARG A 147 3.05 0.39 18.68
CA ARG A 147 2.48 -0.87 19.14
C ARG A 147 1.18 -1.18 18.40
N LEU A 148 0.97 -2.48 18.18
CA LEU A 148 -0.29 -3.02 17.68
C LEU A 148 -0.86 -3.97 18.75
N GLY A 149 -2.12 -3.75 19.10
CA GLY A 149 -2.95 -4.66 19.86
C GLY A 149 -3.98 -5.34 18.95
N PHE A 150 -4.34 -6.58 19.27
CA PHE A 150 -5.29 -7.36 18.48
C PHE A 150 -6.40 -7.85 19.42
N GLN A 151 -7.66 -7.70 18.99
CA GLN A 151 -8.81 -8.24 19.72
C GLN A 151 -8.83 -9.78 19.69
N SER A 152 -8.31 -10.38 18.62
CA SER A 152 -8.18 -11.82 18.46
C SER A 152 -7.22 -12.44 19.50
N PRO A 153 -7.40 -13.72 19.87
CA PRO A 153 -6.45 -14.42 20.71
C PRO A 153 -5.06 -14.49 20.07
N ARG A 154 -4.01 -14.44 20.90
CA ARG A 154 -2.62 -14.53 20.43
C ARG A 154 -2.42 -15.78 19.55
N PRO A 155 -1.89 -15.63 18.33
CA PRO A 155 -1.77 -16.75 17.42
C PRO A 155 -0.72 -17.77 17.91
N ARG A 156 -1.02 -19.06 17.76
CA ARG A 156 -0.03 -20.12 17.98
C ARG A 156 0.85 -20.24 16.75
N TYR A 157 2.14 -19.92 16.89
CA TYR A 157 3.11 -20.07 15.80
C TYR A 157 3.24 -21.54 15.39
N ARG A 158 2.98 -21.84 14.12
CA ARG A 158 3.04 -23.21 13.58
C ARG A 158 4.30 -23.50 12.75
N GLY A 159 5.34 -22.66 12.82
CA GLY A 159 6.56 -22.87 12.04
C GLY A 159 6.47 -22.51 10.55
N ARG A 160 5.27 -22.17 10.05
CA ARG A 160 5.06 -21.77 8.65
C ARG A 160 5.35 -20.29 8.47
N ARG A 161 5.98 -19.92 7.36
CA ARG A 161 6.20 -18.52 6.94
C ARG A 161 5.19 -18.13 5.86
N PRO A 162 4.86 -16.83 5.72
CA PRO A 162 4.04 -16.39 4.60
C PRO A 162 4.80 -16.62 3.29
N ALA A 163 4.05 -16.90 2.22
CA ALA A 163 4.60 -16.85 0.87
C ALA A 163 4.84 -15.38 0.51
N VAL A 164 6.09 -15.03 0.23
CA VAL A 164 6.49 -13.68 -0.17
C VAL A 164 7.29 -13.76 -1.43
N GLU A 165 6.91 -12.92 -2.39
CA GLU A 165 7.64 -12.77 -3.63
C GLU A 165 8.77 -11.77 -3.43
N TRP A 166 10.00 -12.22 -3.74
CA TRP A 166 11.19 -11.40 -3.63
C TRP A 166 11.64 -10.98 -5.03
N PRO A 167 11.33 -9.75 -5.45
CA PRO A 167 11.66 -9.28 -6.78
C PRO A 167 13.19 -9.12 -6.94
N THR A 168 13.68 -9.51 -8.12
CA THR A 168 15.09 -9.34 -8.52
C THR A 168 15.18 -8.83 -9.96
N PRO A 169 16.18 -7.99 -10.30
CA PRO A 169 17.19 -7.41 -9.42
C PRO A 169 16.63 -6.25 -8.58
N TYR A 170 17.14 -6.10 -7.36
CA TYR A 170 16.85 -4.94 -6.52
C TYR A 170 17.44 -3.67 -7.19
N PRO A 171 16.71 -2.53 -7.24
CA PRO A 171 17.20 -1.30 -7.85
C PRO A 171 18.51 -0.82 -7.23
N LEU A 172 19.39 -0.20 -8.02
CA LEU A 172 20.59 0.44 -7.48
C LEU A 172 20.18 1.55 -6.50
N SER A 173 20.35 1.31 -5.20
CA SER A 173 19.93 2.24 -4.14
C SER A 173 21.11 3.08 -3.64
N ARG A 174 20.85 4.35 -3.33
CA ARG A 174 21.70 5.10 -2.39
C ARG A 174 21.46 4.53 -0.98
N HIS A 175 22.38 4.76 -0.04
CA HIS A 175 22.33 4.12 1.28
C HIS A 175 21.06 4.47 2.06
N ASP A 176 20.52 5.66 1.84
CA ASP A 176 19.35 6.28 2.47
C ASP A 176 18.03 6.05 1.72
N GLU A 177 18.03 5.25 0.65
CA GLU A 177 16.83 5.06 -0.17
C GLU A 177 16.20 3.69 0.01
N TYR A 178 14.90 3.69 0.29
CA TYR A 178 14.08 2.49 0.37
C TYR A 178 13.19 2.36 -0.84
N TYR A 179 13.03 1.12 -1.29
CA TYR A 179 12.14 0.79 -2.38
C TYR A 179 11.07 -0.16 -1.90
N ALA A 180 9.84 0.13 -2.26
CA ALA A 180 8.78 -0.84 -2.28
C ALA A 180 8.63 -1.41 -3.69
N TRP A 181 7.92 -2.52 -3.78
CA TRP A 181 7.64 -3.18 -5.04
C TRP A 181 6.31 -3.91 -4.99
N ASN A 182 5.59 -3.84 -6.08
CA ASN A 182 4.44 -4.68 -6.35
C ASN A 182 4.33 -4.93 -7.86
N ARG A 183 3.51 -5.91 -8.22
CA ARG A 183 3.13 -6.20 -9.59
C ARG A 183 1.63 -6.42 -9.70
N ALA A 184 1.10 -6.22 -10.89
CA ALA A 184 -0.26 -6.61 -11.21
C ALA A 184 -0.35 -7.10 -12.64
N ARG A 185 -1.32 -7.99 -12.86
CA ARG A 185 -1.61 -8.56 -14.16
C ARG A 185 -2.28 -7.53 -15.05
N LEU A 186 -1.88 -7.47 -16.32
CA LEU A 186 -2.50 -6.54 -17.28
C LEU A 186 -3.56 -7.20 -18.15
N LYS A 187 -3.55 -8.54 -18.22
CA LYS A 187 -4.55 -9.30 -18.96
C LYS A 187 -5.94 -9.06 -18.35
N HIS A 188 -6.91 -8.74 -19.20
CA HIS A 188 -8.32 -8.50 -18.85
C HIS A 188 -8.58 -7.24 -17.99
N VAL A 189 -7.62 -6.32 -17.92
CA VAL A 189 -7.88 -4.98 -17.37
C VAL A 189 -8.85 -4.27 -18.29
N VAL A 190 -9.92 -3.70 -17.71
CA VAL A 190 -10.95 -2.94 -18.45
C VAL A 190 -10.89 -1.45 -18.12
N GLU A 191 -10.29 -1.09 -16.99
CA GLU A 191 -10.15 0.29 -16.56
C GLU A 191 -8.85 0.49 -15.76
N ILE A 192 -8.22 1.64 -15.99
CA ILE A 192 -7.09 2.12 -15.19
C ILE A 192 -7.44 3.44 -14.54
N VAL A 193 -7.08 3.59 -13.28
CA VAL A 193 -7.20 4.84 -12.54
C VAL A 193 -5.79 5.26 -12.10
N PRO A 194 -5.17 6.26 -12.75
CA PRO A 194 -3.88 6.78 -12.32
C PRO A 194 -3.96 7.42 -10.93
N CYS A 195 -2.92 7.26 -10.13
CA CYS A 195 -2.77 7.92 -8.84
C CYS A 195 -1.69 8.99 -8.94
N ASN A 196 -2.06 10.27 -8.77
CA ASN A 196 -1.14 11.39 -8.96
C ASN A 196 -0.82 12.11 -7.65
N ARG A 197 0.44 12.43 -7.43
CA ARG A 197 0.90 13.25 -6.31
C ARG A 197 1.64 14.49 -6.82
N GLN A 198 1.49 15.61 -6.14
CA GLN A 198 2.32 16.78 -6.39
C GLN A 198 3.74 16.54 -5.87
N ARG A 199 4.73 16.89 -6.68
CA ARG A 199 6.13 16.83 -6.28
C ARG A 199 6.93 17.93 -6.96
N MET A 200 7.60 18.76 -6.15
CA MET A 200 8.34 19.93 -6.64
C MET A 200 7.50 20.79 -7.60
N GLY A 201 6.21 20.97 -7.27
CA GLY A 201 5.25 21.75 -8.07
C GLY A 201 4.76 21.08 -9.36
N LYS A 202 5.14 19.81 -9.62
CA LYS A 202 4.68 19.05 -10.79
C LYS A 202 3.88 17.81 -10.38
N PRO A 203 2.76 17.48 -11.05
CA PRO A 203 2.04 16.24 -10.81
C PRO A 203 2.84 15.06 -11.38
N ILE A 204 3.12 14.06 -10.56
CA ILE A 204 3.70 12.78 -10.98
C ILE A 204 2.71 11.65 -10.75
N ILE A 205 2.74 10.64 -11.61
CA ILE A 205 1.99 9.39 -11.44
C ILE A 205 2.82 8.47 -10.54
N ILE A 206 2.27 8.12 -9.38
CA ILE A 206 2.94 7.29 -8.36
C ILE A 206 2.48 5.83 -8.37
N GLY A 207 1.35 5.55 -9.03
CA GLY A 207 0.84 4.20 -9.22
C GLY A 207 -0.43 4.18 -10.07
N LEU A 208 -0.93 2.98 -10.34
CA LEU A 208 -2.12 2.70 -11.13
C LEU A 208 -2.99 1.70 -10.38
N LEU A 209 -4.27 2.06 -10.19
CA LEU A 209 -5.30 1.10 -9.77
C LEU A 209 -5.91 0.49 -11.04
N LEU A 210 -5.93 -0.84 -11.09
CA LEU A 210 -6.42 -1.62 -12.21
C LEU A 210 -7.73 -2.29 -11.81
N ARG A 211 -8.74 -2.20 -12.67
CA ARG A 211 -10.02 -2.92 -12.52
C ARG A 211 -10.19 -3.92 -13.65
N TYR A 212 -10.66 -5.11 -13.29
CA TYR A 212 -10.83 -6.23 -14.21
C TYR A 212 -12.31 -6.46 -14.53
N ALA A 213 -12.57 -7.14 -15.63
CA ALA A 213 -13.93 -7.46 -16.10
C ALA A 213 -14.74 -8.30 -15.10
N ASP A 214 -14.09 -9.06 -14.24
CA ASP A 214 -14.71 -9.90 -13.20
C ASP A 214 -15.06 -9.12 -11.92
N GLY A 215 -14.88 -7.80 -11.91
CA GLY A 215 -15.13 -6.94 -10.76
C GLY A 215 -13.98 -6.89 -9.74
N THR A 216 -12.93 -7.69 -9.92
CA THR A 216 -11.75 -7.64 -9.04
C THR A 216 -10.89 -6.41 -9.33
N SER A 217 -9.93 -6.14 -8.44
CA SER A 217 -9.01 -5.01 -8.58
C SER A 217 -7.60 -5.37 -8.11
N ALA A 218 -6.60 -4.71 -8.69
CA ALA A 218 -5.21 -4.79 -8.25
C ALA A 218 -4.53 -3.43 -8.45
N CYS A 219 -3.32 -3.26 -7.96
CA CYS A 219 -2.57 -2.03 -8.19
C CYS A 219 -1.08 -2.27 -8.39
N VAL A 220 -0.43 -1.33 -9.08
CA VAL A 220 1.02 -1.21 -9.20
C VAL A 220 1.46 0.17 -8.77
N GLY A 221 2.64 0.28 -8.16
CA GLY A 221 3.09 1.51 -7.53
C GLY A 221 2.33 1.80 -6.24
N GLN A 222 2.22 3.09 -5.92
CA GLN A 222 1.54 3.62 -4.74
C GLN A 222 0.10 3.99 -5.05
N ILE A 223 -0.81 3.78 -4.10
CA ILE A 223 -2.20 4.22 -4.19
C ILE A 223 -2.56 5.02 -2.96
N ARG A 224 -3.03 6.25 -3.20
CA ARG A 224 -3.67 7.13 -2.22
C ARG A 224 -5.02 7.52 -2.79
N LEU A 225 -6.11 7.21 -2.09
CA LEU A 225 -7.45 7.31 -2.69
C LEU A 225 -7.84 8.76 -3.04
N ASP A 226 -7.38 9.75 -2.28
CA ASP A 226 -7.58 11.19 -2.56
C ASP A 226 -6.72 11.72 -3.72
N CYS A 227 -5.77 10.90 -4.21
CA CYS A 227 -4.92 11.20 -5.37
C CYS A 227 -5.37 10.52 -6.66
N LEU A 228 -6.40 9.68 -6.60
CA LEU A 228 -6.91 8.99 -7.78
C LEU A 228 -7.46 10.00 -8.79
N GLN A 229 -7.07 9.81 -10.04
CA GLN A 229 -7.52 10.61 -11.16
C GLN A 229 -8.78 10.03 -11.78
N ARG A 230 -9.24 10.62 -12.89
CA ARG A 230 -10.32 10.04 -13.67
C ARG A 230 -9.91 8.67 -14.23
N ALA A 231 -10.82 7.72 -14.10
CA ALA A 231 -10.75 6.43 -14.76
C ALA A 231 -10.56 6.55 -16.28
N MET A 232 -9.74 5.67 -16.84
CA MET A 232 -9.51 5.51 -18.27
C MET A 232 -9.97 4.11 -18.67
N THR A 233 -11.00 4.02 -19.52
CA THR A 233 -11.46 2.76 -20.08
C THR A 233 -10.43 2.22 -21.07
N VAL A 234 -10.10 0.94 -20.92
CA VAL A 234 -9.13 0.26 -21.77
C VAL A 234 -9.79 -0.22 -23.06
N ASP A 235 -9.32 0.29 -24.20
CA ASP A 235 -9.53 -0.34 -25.50
C ASP A 235 -8.47 -1.45 -25.66
N PRO A 236 -8.84 -2.73 -25.82
CA PRO A 236 -7.90 -3.84 -26.00
C PRO A 236 -6.95 -3.67 -27.21
N THR A 237 -7.30 -2.82 -28.17
CA THR A 237 -6.47 -2.52 -29.35
C THR A 237 -5.49 -1.36 -29.14
N SER A 238 -5.62 -0.64 -28.02
CA SER A 238 -4.69 0.42 -27.62
C SER A 238 -3.53 -0.14 -26.80
N THR A 239 -2.54 0.70 -26.52
CA THR A 239 -1.43 0.40 -25.61
C THR A 239 -1.36 1.46 -24.52
N LEU A 240 -0.92 1.08 -23.32
CA LEU A 240 -0.62 2.05 -22.28
C LEU A 240 0.79 2.59 -22.46
N TRP A 241 0.88 3.90 -22.66
CA TRP A 241 2.14 4.63 -22.75
C TRP A 241 2.39 5.41 -21.46
N LEU A 242 3.51 5.13 -20.81
CA LEU A 242 3.94 5.80 -19.59
C LEU A 242 5.10 6.74 -19.92
N GLY A 243 4.85 8.04 -19.86
CA GLY A 243 5.82 9.09 -20.17
C GLY A 243 6.68 9.42 -18.96
N PHE A 244 7.99 9.33 -19.12
CA PHE A 244 8.97 9.55 -18.05
C PHE A 244 9.59 10.94 -18.11
N TRP A 245 9.71 11.55 -16.93
CA TRP A 245 10.57 12.69 -16.64
C TRP A 245 11.89 12.23 -16.03
N LEU A 246 13.00 12.81 -16.51
CA LEU A 246 14.33 12.51 -16.02
C LEU A 246 14.79 13.63 -15.08
N THR A 247 14.53 13.45 -13.79
CA THR A 247 14.90 14.44 -12.76
C THR A 247 16.28 14.16 -12.17
N GLY A 248 16.87 15.14 -11.48
CA GLY A 248 18.12 14.94 -10.73
C GLY A 248 18.03 13.89 -9.61
N GLU A 249 16.82 13.57 -9.14
CA GLU A 249 16.59 12.49 -8.16
C GLU A 249 16.30 11.13 -8.82
N GLY A 250 16.12 11.12 -10.14
CA GLY A 250 15.90 9.96 -10.98
C GLY A 250 14.58 9.98 -11.75
N PRO A 251 14.27 8.88 -12.46
CA PRO A 251 13.09 8.80 -13.33
C PRO A 251 11.78 8.77 -12.54
N CYS A 252 10.81 9.58 -12.95
CA CYS A 252 9.42 9.53 -12.49
C CYS A 252 8.47 9.57 -13.67
N ILE A 253 7.22 9.17 -13.47
CA ILE A 253 6.22 9.16 -14.54
C ILE A 253 5.43 10.46 -14.49
N GLY A 254 5.45 11.21 -15.58
CA GLY A 254 4.71 12.46 -15.74
C GLY A 254 3.36 12.27 -16.45
N SER A 255 3.20 11.19 -17.23
CA SER A 255 2.00 10.97 -18.03
C SER A 255 1.67 9.49 -18.22
N ALA A 256 0.38 9.19 -18.33
CA ALA A 256 -0.16 7.88 -18.70
C ALA A 256 -1.24 8.10 -19.78
N ILE A 257 -1.05 7.50 -20.96
CA ILE A 257 -1.91 7.72 -22.12
C ILE A 257 -2.25 6.37 -22.74
N LEU A 258 -3.53 6.19 -23.09
CA LEU A 258 -3.99 5.06 -23.90
C LEU A 258 -3.98 5.48 -25.38
N ALA A 259 -3.13 4.84 -26.18
CA ALA A 259 -3.01 5.15 -27.61
C ALA A 259 -2.46 3.95 -28.39
N LYS A 260 -2.81 3.84 -29.68
CA LYS A 260 -2.28 2.78 -30.56
C LYS A 260 -0.82 3.00 -30.93
N GLU A 261 -0.42 4.27 -31.05
CA GLU A 261 0.93 4.69 -31.38
C GLU A 261 1.53 5.50 -30.24
N GLN A 262 2.86 5.62 -30.23
CA GLN A 262 3.56 6.40 -29.22
C GLN A 262 3.10 7.87 -29.24
N PRO A 263 2.68 8.44 -28.10
CA PRO A 263 2.27 9.83 -28.04
C PRO A 263 3.42 10.80 -28.35
N VAL A 264 3.12 11.85 -29.10
CA VAL A 264 4.05 12.97 -29.36
C VAL A 264 3.71 14.12 -28.40
N VAL A 265 4.04 13.95 -27.12
CA VAL A 265 3.87 15.01 -26.11
C VAL A 265 5.26 15.56 -25.73
N PRO A 266 5.54 16.87 -25.96
CA PRO A 266 6.87 17.46 -25.72
C PRO A 266 7.34 17.39 -24.26
N ALA A 267 6.41 17.18 -23.32
CA ALA A 267 6.69 17.25 -21.90
C ALA A 267 7.44 16.03 -21.35
N CYS A 268 7.49 14.89 -22.06
CA CYS A 268 8.15 13.67 -21.58
C CYS A 268 9.37 13.34 -22.45
N GLU A 269 10.49 13.00 -21.82
CA GLU A 269 11.76 12.73 -22.46
C GLU A 269 11.80 11.34 -23.09
N THR A 270 11.12 10.37 -22.47
CA THR A 270 11.03 8.99 -22.97
C THR A 270 9.67 8.38 -22.66
N TRP A 271 9.27 7.40 -23.45
CA TRP A 271 8.02 6.66 -23.28
C TRP A 271 8.30 5.19 -23.02
N PHE A 272 7.55 4.61 -22.08
CA PHE A 272 7.56 3.19 -21.81
C PHE A 272 6.22 2.60 -22.23
N GLU A 273 6.29 1.67 -23.17
CA GLU A 273 5.13 0.98 -23.72
C GLU A 273 4.74 -0.21 -22.83
N VAL A 274 3.45 -0.33 -22.54
CA VAL A 274 2.87 -1.38 -21.70
C VAL A 274 1.69 -2.02 -22.43
N GLU A 275 1.86 -3.28 -22.82
CA GLU A 275 0.84 -4.05 -23.54
C GLU A 275 -0.09 -4.79 -22.56
N TRP A 276 -1.31 -5.12 -22.96
CA TRP A 276 -2.33 -5.78 -22.12
C TRP A 276 -2.10 -7.29 -21.89
N ARG A 277 -0.86 -7.68 -21.59
CA ARG A 277 -0.46 -9.06 -21.33
C ARG A 277 0.53 -9.14 -20.17
N ASP A 278 0.75 -10.34 -19.64
CA ASP A 278 1.67 -10.57 -18.53
C ASP A 278 1.43 -9.60 -17.35
N ASP A 279 2.49 -9.30 -16.60
CA ASP A 279 2.44 -8.37 -15.47
C ASP A 279 3.21 -7.08 -15.76
N LEU A 280 2.73 -5.99 -15.18
CA LEU A 280 3.52 -4.80 -14.95
C LEU A 280 4.13 -4.90 -13.55
N GLN A 281 5.44 -4.80 -13.46
CA GLN A 281 6.14 -4.72 -12.18
C GLN A 281 6.63 -3.29 -11.96
N TRP A 282 6.50 -2.81 -10.72
CA TRP A 282 6.83 -1.45 -10.37
C TRP A 282 7.68 -1.41 -9.11
N TRP A 283 8.94 -1.02 -9.28
CA TRP A 283 9.82 -0.62 -8.19
C TRP A 283 9.67 0.87 -7.95
N PHE A 284 9.46 1.30 -6.71
CA PHE A 284 9.29 2.71 -6.39
C PHE A 284 9.88 3.07 -5.03
N SER A 285 10.42 4.29 -4.96
CA SER A 285 10.66 5.03 -3.74
C SER A 285 9.72 6.24 -3.71
N ASN A 286 9.85 7.09 -2.69
CA ASN A 286 9.22 8.40 -2.69
C ASN A 286 9.79 9.33 -3.80
N LYS A 287 10.97 8.99 -4.37
CA LYS A 287 11.74 9.84 -5.28
C LYS A 287 11.79 9.38 -6.72
N LYS A 288 11.56 8.11 -7.02
CA LYS A 288 11.71 7.60 -8.38
C LYS A 288 11.09 6.23 -8.51
N CYS A 289 11.01 5.78 -9.74
CA CYS A 289 10.51 4.46 -10.06
C CYS A 289 11.30 3.79 -11.17
N ARG A 290 11.10 2.48 -11.26
CA ARG A 290 11.54 1.67 -12.38
C ARG A 290 10.50 0.61 -12.68
N LEU A 291 10.08 0.54 -13.93
CA LEU A 291 9.12 -0.45 -14.40
C LEU A 291 9.83 -1.61 -15.08
N SER A 292 9.20 -2.78 -14.99
CA SER A 292 9.55 -3.94 -15.79
C SER A 292 8.29 -4.55 -16.39
N HIS A 293 8.34 -4.88 -17.67
CA HIS A 293 7.25 -5.50 -18.39
C HIS A 293 7.83 -6.27 -19.59
N GLN A 294 7.52 -7.57 -19.69
CA GLN A 294 8.03 -8.46 -20.76
C GLN A 294 9.56 -8.43 -20.93
N GLY A 295 10.30 -8.34 -19.82
CA GLY A 295 11.76 -8.23 -19.85
C GLY A 295 12.31 -6.86 -20.25
N ARG A 296 11.47 -5.92 -20.68
CA ARG A 296 11.85 -4.52 -20.92
C ARG A 296 11.87 -3.76 -19.60
N LEU A 297 12.83 -2.86 -19.46
CA LEU A 297 13.00 -2.01 -18.27
C LEU A 297 12.85 -0.55 -18.67
N SER A 298 12.15 0.22 -17.84
CA SER A 298 12.10 1.68 -17.98
C SER A 298 13.48 2.30 -17.69
N PRO A 299 13.67 3.61 -17.99
CA PRO A 299 14.92 4.30 -17.73
C PRO A 299 15.44 4.06 -16.30
N LYS A 300 16.75 3.89 -16.18
CA LYS A 300 17.44 3.71 -14.89
C LYS A 300 17.83 5.07 -14.31
N THR A 301 18.00 5.12 -13.00
CA THR A 301 18.72 6.24 -12.38
C THR A 301 20.17 6.24 -12.89
N THR A 302 20.57 7.32 -13.55
CA THR A 302 21.99 7.62 -13.80
C THR A 302 22.60 8.16 -12.51
N LYS A 303 23.74 7.59 -12.10
CA LYS A 303 24.47 8.05 -10.91
C LYS A 303 25.10 9.41 -11.14
#